data_AF-A0A7S1FHB7-F1
#
_entry.id   AF-A0A7S1FHB7-F1
#
_cell.length_a   1.000
_cell.length_b   1.000
_cell.length_c   1.000
_cell.angle_alpha   90.00
_cell.angle_beta   90.00
_cell.angle_gamma   90.00
#
_symmetry.space_group_name_H-M   'P 1'
#
loop_
_entity.id
_entity.type
_entity.pdbx_description
1 polymer ?
#
loop_
_entity_poly.entity_id
_entity_poly.type
_entity_poly.pdbx_seq_one_letter_code
_entity_poly.pdbx_strand_id
1 'polypeptide(L)'
;RDLAARNFRLCKTFCDDPNRVTWPAYLDFWFRGAMEGVTGCDWLLSTIHFSELSKRHPDQVMVVRFEDFLRDTEQFVRQVCSFLKFSLSDSMLQSLLKVLPFEETKRIYGKELGPILGRGRRGNYSDVFSREELLRFREQFIEPARSAGV
;
A
#
# COMPACT_ATOMS: atom_id res chain seq x y z
N ARG A 1 -8.22 2.19 0.70
CA ARG A 1 -8.63 3.35 -0.13
C ARG A 1 -7.53 3.76 -1.12
N ASP A 2 -6.40 4.35 -0.67
CA ASP A 2 -5.30 4.72 -1.58
C ASP A 2 -4.79 3.53 -2.41
N LEU A 3 -4.68 2.33 -1.80
CA LEU A 3 -4.33 1.10 -2.51
C LEU A 3 -5.29 0.78 -3.67
N ALA A 4 -6.60 0.88 -3.45
CA ALA A 4 -7.60 0.61 -4.48
C ALA A 4 -7.50 1.62 -5.64
N ALA A 5 -7.32 2.91 -5.32
CA ALA A 5 -7.14 3.95 -6.34
C ALA A 5 -5.82 3.79 -7.13
N ARG A 6 -4.73 3.39 -6.45
CA ARG A 6 -3.44 3.11 -7.09
C ARG A 6 -3.54 1.89 -8.00
N ASN A 7 -4.15 0.79 -7.54
CA ASN A 7 -4.30 -0.42 -8.33
C ASN A 7 -5.24 -0.22 -9.52
N PHE A 8 -6.29 0.60 -9.39
CA PHE A 8 -7.12 1.00 -10.54
C PHE A 8 -6.29 1.66 -11.64
N ARG A 9 -5.47 2.65 -11.29
CA ARG A 9 -4.58 3.34 -12.25
C ARG A 9 -3.60 2.36 -12.88
N LEU A 10 -3.04 1.46 -12.06
CA LEU A 10 -2.12 0.42 -12.52
C LEU A 10 -2.79 -0.54 -13.52
N CYS A 11 -4.01 -0.99 -13.24
CA CYS A 11 -4.79 -1.82 -14.14
C CYS A 11 -5.09 -1.10 -15.46
N LYS A 12 -5.41 0.20 -15.42
CA LYS A 12 -5.56 1.01 -16.64
C LYS A 12 -4.28 1.08 -17.47
N THR A 13 -3.11 1.13 -16.82
CA THR A 13 -1.83 1.22 -17.52
C THR A 13 -1.41 -0.09 -18.18
N PHE A 14 -1.77 -1.24 -17.59
CA PHE A 14 -1.37 -2.56 -18.10
C PHE A 14 -2.47 -3.30 -18.88
N CYS A 15 -3.65 -2.71 -19.04
CA CYS A 15 -4.72 -3.29 -19.85
C CYS A 15 -4.54 -2.91 -21.33
N ASP A 16 -4.79 -3.86 -22.24
CA ASP A 16 -4.75 -3.63 -23.69
C ASP A 16 -5.68 -2.51 -24.15
N ASP A 17 -6.83 -2.35 -23.47
CA ASP A 17 -7.78 -1.26 -23.70
C ASP A 17 -8.12 -0.54 -22.39
N PRO A 18 -7.41 0.57 -22.07
CA PRO A 18 -7.65 1.35 -20.85
C PRO A 18 -9.05 1.94 -20.73
N ASN A 19 -9.81 2.05 -21.83
CA ASN A 19 -11.17 2.58 -21.82
C ASN A 19 -12.18 1.55 -21.29
N ARG A 20 -11.85 0.26 -21.36
CA ARG A 20 -12.68 -0.81 -20.78
C ARG A 20 -12.57 -0.90 -19.27
N VAL A 21 -11.50 -0.35 -18.69
CA VAL A 21 -11.27 -0.31 -17.25
C VAL A 21 -11.85 1.00 -16.68
N THR A 22 -13.12 0.92 -16.27
CA THR A 22 -13.83 2.04 -15.62
C THR A 22 -13.74 1.94 -14.10
N TRP A 23 -13.79 3.08 -13.42
CA TRP A 23 -13.73 3.11 -11.96
C TRP A 23 -14.90 2.34 -11.30
N PRO A 24 -16.17 2.53 -11.71
CA PRO A 24 -17.27 1.77 -11.11
C PRO A 24 -17.12 0.26 -11.27
N ALA A 25 -16.74 -0.22 -12.46
CA ALA A 25 -16.55 -1.65 -12.70
C ALA A 25 -15.39 -2.23 -11.87
N TYR A 26 -14.28 -1.50 -11.80
CA TYR A 26 -13.13 -1.89 -10.98
C TYR A 26 -13.48 -1.95 -9.48
N LEU A 27 -14.20 -0.94 -8.98
CA LEU A 27 -14.59 -0.87 -7.59
C LEU A 27 -15.60 -1.98 -7.22
N ASP A 28 -16.53 -2.28 -8.11
CA ASP A 28 -17.45 -3.41 -7.93
C ASP A 28 -16.73 -4.76 -7.89
N PHE A 29 -15.71 -4.93 -8.74
CA PHE A 29 -14.84 -6.10 -8.72
C PHE A 29 -14.08 -6.21 -7.39
N TRP A 30 -13.62 -5.07 -6.84
CA TRP A 30 -13.00 -4.99 -5.51
C TRP A 30 -13.95 -5.43 -4.39
N PHE A 31 -15.19 -4.96 -4.39
CA PHE A 31 -16.17 -5.30 -3.36
C PHE A 31 -16.64 -6.76 -3.38
N ARG A 32 -16.57 -7.44 -4.54
CA ARG A 32 -16.95 -8.85 -4.67
C ARG A 32 -15.87 -9.82 -4.20
N GLY A 33 -14.74 -9.34 -3.71
CA GLY A 33 -13.58 -10.17 -3.33
C GLY A 33 -12.84 -10.76 -4.53
N ALA A 34 -13.23 -10.42 -5.76
CA ALA A 34 -12.66 -10.99 -6.99
C ALA A 34 -11.23 -10.47 -7.28
N MET A 35 -10.76 -9.48 -6.52
CA MET A 35 -9.38 -8.99 -6.57
C MET A 35 -8.34 -10.04 -6.19
N GLU A 36 -8.72 -11.18 -5.62
CA GLU A 36 -7.80 -12.31 -5.43
C GLU A 36 -7.04 -12.68 -6.72
N GLY A 37 -7.67 -12.56 -7.90
CA GLY A 37 -7.00 -12.79 -9.19
C GLY A 37 -6.06 -11.67 -9.68
N VAL A 38 -6.14 -10.46 -9.10
CA VAL A 38 -5.39 -9.27 -9.55
C VAL A 38 -4.35 -8.82 -8.51
N THR A 39 -4.67 -8.91 -7.22
CA THR A 39 -3.76 -8.64 -6.09
C THR A 39 -3.25 -9.90 -5.41
N GLY A 40 -3.61 -11.09 -5.92
CA GLY A 40 -3.21 -12.38 -5.37
C GLY A 40 -3.89 -12.76 -4.06
N CYS A 41 -4.74 -11.89 -3.51
CA CYS A 41 -5.42 -12.09 -2.23
C CYS A 41 -6.56 -11.09 -1.98
N ASP A 42 -7.49 -11.46 -1.09
CA ASP A 42 -8.43 -10.53 -0.46
C ASP A 42 -7.70 -9.63 0.54
N TRP A 43 -7.83 -8.32 0.39
CA TRP A 43 -7.08 -7.34 1.18
C TRP A 43 -7.41 -7.43 2.67
N LEU A 44 -8.69 -7.57 3.03
CA LEU A 44 -9.12 -7.55 4.43
C LEU A 44 -8.68 -8.83 5.13
N LEU A 45 -8.95 -9.98 4.54
CA LEU A 45 -8.57 -11.28 5.09
C LEU A 45 -7.06 -11.41 5.23
N SER A 46 -6.30 -10.98 4.22
CA SER A 46 -4.83 -11.01 4.28
C SER A 46 -4.28 -10.07 5.34
N THR A 47 -4.85 -8.87 5.44
CA THR A 47 -4.44 -7.88 6.44
C THR A 47 -4.68 -8.40 7.87
N ILE A 48 -5.84 -9.01 8.12
CA ILE A 48 -6.16 -9.66 9.41
C ILE A 48 -5.22 -10.84 9.65
N HIS A 49 -5.00 -11.68 8.65
CA HIS A 49 -4.15 -12.85 8.76
C HIS A 49 -2.70 -12.48 9.12
N PHE A 50 -2.08 -11.53 8.41
CA PHE A 50 -0.72 -11.08 8.71
C PHE A 50 -0.63 -10.33 10.04
N SER A 51 -1.67 -9.59 10.44
CA SER A 51 -1.77 -8.99 11.78
C SER A 51 -1.73 -10.07 12.87
N GLU A 52 -2.53 -11.12 12.74
CA GLU A 52 -2.54 -12.24 13.68
C GLU A 52 -1.21 -13.02 13.68
N LEU A 53 -0.61 -13.25 12.51
CA LEU A 53 0.71 -13.87 12.42
C LEU A 53 1.78 -13.03 13.11
N SER A 54 1.75 -11.70 12.99
CA SER A 54 2.71 -10.82 13.68
C SER A 54 2.60 -10.88 15.20
N LYS A 55 1.38 -11.12 15.73
CA LYS A 55 1.17 -11.31 17.18
C LYS A 55 1.71 -12.66 17.65
N ARG A 56 1.55 -13.72 16.84
CA ARG A 56 2.00 -15.09 17.17
C ARG A 56 3.49 -15.30 16.95
N HIS A 57 4.06 -14.61 15.97
CA HIS A 57 5.46 -14.74 15.56
C HIS A 57 6.12 -13.35 15.43
N PRO A 58 6.22 -12.58 16.53
CA PRO A 58 6.69 -11.19 16.49
C PRO A 58 8.16 -11.03 16.05
N ASP A 59 8.96 -12.10 16.15
CA ASP A 59 10.35 -12.13 15.68
C ASP A 59 10.50 -12.56 14.21
N GLN A 60 9.40 -12.94 13.54
CA GLN A 60 9.40 -13.46 12.16
C GLN A 60 8.51 -12.65 11.22
N VAL A 61 7.48 -11.97 11.74
CA VAL A 61 6.54 -11.18 10.95
C VAL A 61 6.41 -9.78 11.51
N MET A 62 6.82 -8.78 10.72
CA MET A 62 6.64 -7.36 11.02
C MET A 62 5.54 -6.79 10.12
N VAL A 63 4.49 -6.25 10.73
CA VAL A 63 3.48 -5.46 10.00
C VAL A 63 3.95 -4.02 9.93
N VAL A 64 3.99 -3.48 8.71
CA VAL A 64 4.37 -2.10 8.43
C VAL A 64 3.22 -1.37 7.75
N ARG A 65 3.07 -0.07 8.05
CA ARG A 65 2.10 0.80 7.38
C ARG A 65 2.81 1.85 6.56
N PHE A 66 2.36 2.05 5.33
CA PHE A 66 2.91 3.05 4.43
C PHE A 66 2.86 4.47 5.02
N GLU A 67 1.79 4.78 5.75
CA GLU A 67 1.61 6.07 6.41
C GLU A 67 2.59 6.29 7.57
N ASP A 68 3.08 5.23 8.22
CA ASP A 68 4.11 5.34 9.26
C ASP A 68 5.47 5.67 8.65
N PHE A 69 5.81 5.02 7.52
CA PHE A 69 7.01 5.34 6.73
C PHE A 69 7.00 6.80 6.27
N LEU A 70 5.87 7.31 5.76
CA LEU A 70 5.78 8.71 5.34
C LEU A 70 5.85 9.71 6.50
N ARG A 71 5.41 9.30 7.71
CA ARG A 71 5.37 10.18 8.88
C ARG A 71 6.77 10.37 9.47
N ASP A 72 7.54 9.29 9.57
CA ASP A 72 8.89 9.31 10.10
C ASP A 72 9.73 8.20 9.45
N THR A 73 10.32 8.54 8.30
CA THR A 73 11.13 7.62 7.50
C THR A 73 12.33 7.09 8.27
N GLU A 74 12.99 7.94 9.07
CA GLU A 74 14.18 7.54 9.83
C GLU A 74 13.83 6.49 10.87
N GLN A 75 12.85 6.79 11.71
CA GLN A 75 12.43 5.86 12.75
C GLN A 75 11.92 4.55 12.14
N PHE A 76 11.20 4.62 11.02
CA PHE A 76 10.73 3.44 10.30
C PHE A 76 11.89 2.55 9.83
N VAL A 77 12.93 3.13 9.21
CA VAL A 77 14.11 2.39 8.77
C VAL A 77 14.82 1.75 9.96
N ARG A 78 14.98 2.48 11.07
CA ARG A 78 15.59 1.92 12.29
C ARG A 78 14.79 0.74 12.84
N GLN A 79 13.46 0.82 12.85
CA GLN A 79 12.59 -0.28 13.27
C GLN A 79 12.73 -1.52 12.38
N VAL A 80 12.75 -1.35 11.06
CA VAL A 80 12.95 -2.45 10.11
C VAL A 80 14.33 -3.10 10.29
N CYS A 81 15.39 -2.30 10.41
CA CYS A 81 16.73 -2.85 10.65
C CYS A 81 16.82 -3.58 12.00
N SER A 82 16.21 -3.05 13.06
CA SER A 82 16.16 -3.73 14.36
C SER A 82 15.42 -5.07 14.27
N PHE A 83 14.29 -5.11 13.56
CA PHE A 83 13.52 -6.34 13.34
C PHE A 83 14.35 -7.40 12.59
N LEU A 84 15.07 -6.96 11.55
CA LEU A 84 15.98 -7.82 10.77
C LEU A 84 17.29 -8.16 11.50
N LYS A 85 17.48 -7.70 12.74
CA LYS A 85 18.72 -7.83 13.52
C LYS A 85 19.95 -7.31 12.75
N PHE A 86 19.75 -6.28 11.94
CA PHE A 86 20.77 -5.65 11.13
C PHE A 86 21.33 -4.40 11.84
N SER A 87 22.64 -4.39 12.05
CA SER A 87 23.35 -3.24 12.63
C SER A 87 23.43 -2.10 11.63
N LEU A 88 22.57 -1.10 11.80
CA LEU A 88 22.53 0.09 10.95
C LEU A 88 23.44 1.19 11.51
N SER A 89 24.52 1.52 10.80
CA SER A 89 25.34 2.69 11.14
C SER A 89 24.64 3.99 10.72
N ASP A 90 25.00 5.10 11.37
CA ASP A 90 24.47 6.42 11.01
C ASP A 90 24.82 6.80 9.56
N SER A 91 26.01 6.44 9.07
CA SER A 91 26.40 6.70 7.68
C SER A 91 25.53 5.94 6.67
N MET A 92 25.17 4.69 6.96
CA MET A 92 24.25 3.91 6.13
C MET A 92 22.84 4.49 6.17
N LEU A 93 22.36 4.86 7.36
CA LEU A 93 21.06 5.49 7.52
C LEU A 93 20.97 6.78 6.71
N GLN A 94 21.96 7.68 6.83
CA GLN A 94 21.98 8.92 6.06
C GLN A 94 22.03 8.67 4.55
N SER A 95 22.66 7.57 4.11
CA SER A 95 22.65 7.17 2.70
C SER A 95 21.28 6.69 2.25
N LEU A 96 20.58 5.90 3.07
CA LEU A 96 19.20 5.45 2.81
C LEU A 96 18.23 6.64 2.76
N LEU A 97 18.30 7.54 3.73
CA LEU A 97 17.43 8.71 3.81
C LEU A 97 17.56 9.67 2.63
N LYS A 98 18.68 9.62 1.90
CA LYS A 98 18.83 10.39 0.65
C LYS A 98 18.05 9.80 -0.52
N VAL A 99 17.90 8.47 -0.59
CA VAL A 99 17.32 7.77 -1.76
C VAL A 99 15.87 7.34 -1.58
N LEU A 100 15.42 7.19 -0.34
CA LEU A 100 14.05 6.82 0.03
C LEU A 100 12.97 7.89 -0.27
N PRO A 101 13.25 9.20 -0.33
CA PRO A 101 12.26 10.18 -0.77
C PRO A 101 11.72 9.81 -2.15
N PHE A 102 10.40 9.94 -2.32
CA PHE A 102 9.72 9.48 -3.54
C PHE A 102 10.29 10.09 -4.82
N GLU A 103 10.61 11.38 -4.81
CA GLU A 103 11.18 12.06 -5.99
C GLU A 103 12.53 11.48 -6.38
N GLU A 104 13.36 11.11 -5.40
CA GLU A 104 14.66 10.52 -5.68
C GLU A 104 14.53 9.07 -6.17
N THR A 105 13.66 8.28 -5.54
CA THR A 105 13.28 6.95 -6.02
C THR A 105 12.76 7.01 -7.47
N LYS A 106 11.92 8.00 -7.79
CA LYS A 106 11.39 8.22 -9.14
C LYS A 106 12.45 8.71 -10.11
N ARG A 107 13.40 9.53 -9.68
CA ARG A 107 14.55 9.95 -10.50
C ARG A 107 15.43 8.77 -10.88
N ILE A 108 15.70 7.85 -9.94
CA ILE A 108 16.55 6.68 -10.14
C ILE A 108 15.83 5.61 -10.96
N TYR A 109 14.62 5.21 -10.55
CA TYR A 109 13.93 4.03 -11.09
C TYR A 109 12.75 4.37 -12.03
N GLY A 110 12.41 5.64 -12.22
CA GLY A 110 11.21 6.04 -12.97
C GLY A 110 11.21 5.64 -14.45
N LYS A 111 12.37 5.41 -15.06
CA LYS A 111 12.44 4.89 -16.44
C LYS A 111 11.98 3.44 -16.53
N GLU A 112 12.32 2.63 -15.54
CA GLU A 112 12.03 1.19 -15.51
C GLU A 112 10.69 0.90 -14.85
N LEU A 113 10.39 1.61 -13.76
CA LEU A 113 9.21 1.38 -12.91
C LEU A 113 8.17 2.49 -13.04
N GLY A 114 8.27 3.38 -14.03
CA GLY A 114 7.43 4.57 -14.19
C GLY A 114 5.92 4.31 -14.04
N PRO A 115 5.33 3.32 -14.75
CA PRO A 115 3.94 2.92 -14.58
C PRO A 115 3.55 2.54 -13.14
N ILE A 116 4.49 1.96 -12.39
CA ILE A 116 4.30 1.43 -11.03
C ILE A 116 4.49 2.53 -9.97
N LEU A 117 5.43 3.45 -10.22
CA LEU A 117 5.76 4.60 -9.39
C LEU A 117 4.75 5.73 -9.62
N GLY A 118 3.61 5.64 -8.93
CA GLY A 118 2.52 6.61 -9.03
C GLY A 118 2.88 8.03 -8.58
N ARG A 119 2.31 8.47 -7.44
CA ARG A 119 2.42 9.86 -6.97
C ARG A 119 3.10 10.05 -5.62
N GLY A 120 3.43 8.96 -4.90
CA GLY A 120 4.17 9.03 -3.63
C GLY A 120 3.49 9.78 -2.48
N ARG A 121 2.16 9.98 -2.54
CA ARG A 121 1.40 10.78 -1.55
C ARG A 121 0.18 10.00 -1.05
N ARG A 122 -0.23 10.30 0.18
CA ARG A 122 -1.49 9.84 0.78
C ARG A 122 -2.67 10.67 0.26
N GLY A 123 -3.84 10.05 0.17
CA GLY A 123 -5.10 10.74 -0.12
C GLY A 123 -5.45 10.87 -1.60
N ASN A 124 -4.67 10.26 -2.50
CA ASN A 124 -4.95 10.26 -3.94
C ASN A 124 -6.28 9.55 -4.30
N TYR A 125 -6.83 8.77 -3.38
CA TYR A 125 -8.14 8.16 -3.57
C TYR A 125 -9.27 9.18 -3.78
N SER A 126 -9.14 10.42 -3.29
CA SER A 126 -10.18 11.45 -3.46
C SER A 126 -10.41 11.84 -4.92
N ASP A 127 -9.45 11.55 -5.80
CA ASP A 127 -9.56 11.85 -7.22
C ASP A 127 -10.58 10.96 -7.95
N VAL A 128 -10.93 9.80 -7.36
CA VAL A 128 -11.75 8.77 -8.03
C VAL A 128 -12.95 8.34 -7.21
N PHE A 129 -12.87 8.38 -5.88
CA PHE A 129 -13.98 7.97 -5.02
C PHE A 129 -15.05 9.07 -4.88
N SER A 130 -16.32 8.70 -5.04
CA SER A 130 -17.45 9.49 -4.56
C SER A 130 -17.60 9.41 -3.03
N ARG A 131 -18.45 10.28 -2.45
CA ARG A 131 -18.76 10.23 -1.01
C ARG A 131 -19.45 8.92 -0.62
N GLU A 132 -20.41 8.48 -1.42
CA GLU A 132 -21.16 7.24 -1.22
C GLU A 132 -20.25 6.02 -1.29
N GLU A 133 -19.32 6.01 -2.25
CA GLU A 133 -18.30 4.97 -2.38
C GLU A 133 -17.35 4.93 -1.18
N LEU A 134 -16.97 6.09 -0.63
CA LEU A 134 -16.16 6.15 0.59
C LEU A 134 -16.89 5.59 1.80
N LEU A 135 -18.20 5.84 1.92
CA LEU A 135 -19.03 5.30 2.99
C LEU A 135 -19.12 3.78 2.88
N ARG A 136 -19.47 3.26 1.70
CA ARG A 136 -19.50 1.81 1.42
C ARG A 136 -18.14 1.15 1.69
N PHE A 137 -17.03 1.77 1.27
CA PHE A 137 -15.68 1.25 1.51
C PHE A 137 -15.35 1.23 3.01
N ARG A 138 -15.78 2.26 3.76
CA ARG A 138 -15.60 2.28 5.22
C ARG A 138 -16.34 1.11 5.87
N GLU A 139 -17.60 0.93 5.55
CA GLU A 139 -18.46 -0.11 6.14
C GLU A 139 -17.97 -1.52 5.83
N GLN A 140 -17.53 -1.79 4.60
CA GLN A 140 -17.17 -3.15 4.19
C GLN A 140 -15.71 -3.53 4.47
N PHE A 141 -14.80 -2.56 4.59
CA PHE A 141 -13.37 -2.85 4.76
C PHE A 141 -12.74 -2.19 5.99
N ILE A 142 -12.98 -0.90 6.21
CA ILE A 142 -12.26 -0.16 7.26
C ILE A 142 -12.77 -0.50 8.65
N GLU A 143 -14.09 -0.51 8.87
CA GLU A 143 -14.65 -0.85 10.18
C GLU A 143 -14.46 -2.33 10.54
N PRO A 144 -14.57 -3.29 9.60
CA PRO A 144 -14.17 -4.67 9.86
C PRO A 144 -12.70 -4.83 10.21
N ALA A 145 -11.78 -4.17 9.48
CA ALA A 145 -10.35 -4.20 9.81
C ALA A 145 -10.08 -3.66 11.23
N ARG A 146 -10.70 -2.52 11.57
CA ARG A 146 -10.61 -1.92 12.91
C ARG A 146 -11.15 -2.83 14.00
N SER A 147 -12.29 -3.47 13.74
CA SER A 147 -12.91 -4.43 14.68
C SER A 147 -12.03 -5.65 14.90
N ALA A 148 -11.24 -6.05 13.90
CA ALA A 148 -10.22 -7.09 13.99
C ALA A 148 -8.87 -6.59 14.57
N GLY A 149 -8.79 -5.31 14.96
CA GLY A 149 -7.59 -4.72 15.56
C GLY A 149 -6.48 -4.38 14.57
N VAL A 150 -6.84 -4.05 13.32
CA VAL A 150 -5.91 -3.65 12.25
C VAL A 150 -6.21 -2.25 11.70
#